data_AF-A0A495KR19-F1
#
_entry.id   AF-A0A495KR19-F1
#
_cell.length_a   1.000
_cell.length_b   1.000
_cell.length_c   1.000
_cell.angle_alpha   90.00
_cell.angle_beta   90.00
_cell.angle_gamma   90.00
#
_symmetry.space_group_name_H-M   'P 1'
#
loop_
_entity.id
_entity.type
_entity.pdbx_description
1 polymer ?
#
loop_
_entity_poly.entity_id
_entity_poly.type
_entity_poly.pdbx_seq_one_letter_code
_entity_poly.pdbx_strand_id
1 'polypeptide(L)'
;MNKHLLLVTSVALFSFAAHTNAQAPVLGTSAGFALFSTNGAVSSTGLSHITGNVGTNNGSSTNFGNVDGVMHDADGTTANAAASLTVAYNQLDAAIPNFFPAPLLGNGQSLNAGTYFIGESASLNNTLTLNAQGNPNAVFIFQIEGAFSSAAGAQVLLTNGAVACNVFWKIEGLVDLATNTVMKGTIVANNAAIILNTGVSLEGRALSTTGAITVSGVTVVMPLGCGTPVLTGPTAPALNTVACYTVFSGNGAVANTGVSFVTGDIGTNVGLTTGFQTENVTGTIHPNPDVSTAQCAFDLNNVYTYLSTLPVDIELLYPAAFGQNLVLTPHTYLMNAATVLNGTVFLNAQNNPDAVFVIKIVGALSTSTYASVVLQNSAQAKNVFWKIDGATSLNDYASFRGTLIGNNGAVILNTGTTVEGRVLSTSGGISTFGINAQMTPGCGALGINDVIKAKAQFYPNPFTSSLNVTLADFDSGSSELTIYNALGMVVLKTSLTQSTTSIPMSLASGIYYYKLSGADGTLQSGKLISRQ
;
A
#
# COMPACT_ATOMS: atom_id res chain seq x y z
N MET A 1 -84.85 -8.50 42.33
CA MET A 1 -84.63 -9.73 41.54
C MET A 1 -83.76 -9.35 40.35
N ASN A 2 -82.56 -9.92 40.15
CA ASN A 2 -82.30 -11.24 39.54
C ASN A 2 -83.03 -11.37 38.19
N LYS A 3 -82.45 -11.68 37.02
CA LYS A 3 -81.14 -12.23 36.57
C LYS A 3 -80.97 -11.82 35.08
N HIS A 4 -79.85 -11.92 34.37
CA HIS A 4 -78.47 -12.41 34.59
C HIS A 4 -77.51 -11.56 33.70
N LEU A 5 -76.20 -11.64 33.91
CA LEU A 5 -75.16 -11.21 32.96
C LEU A 5 -74.48 -12.47 32.39
N LEU A 6 -74.33 -12.61 31.07
CA LEU A 6 -73.60 -13.72 30.44
C LEU A 6 -72.41 -13.20 29.65
N LEU A 7 -71.24 -13.71 30.03
CA LEU A 7 -69.92 -13.33 29.55
C LEU A 7 -69.56 -14.14 28.30
N VAL A 8 -69.15 -13.48 27.22
CA VAL A 8 -68.45 -14.13 26.08
C VAL A 8 -67.23 -13.31 25.73
N THR A 9 -66.13 -13.56 26.43
CA THR A 9 -64.80 -13.07 26.05
C THR A 9 -64.12 -14.11 25.18
N SER A 10 -64.24 -13.96 23.85
CA SER A 10 -63.49 -14.74 22.88
C SER A 10 -62.00 -14.37 22.95
N VAL A 11 -61.17 -15.26 23.50
CA VAL A 11 -59.71 -15.10 23.50
C VAL A 11 -59.18 -15.35 22.10
N ALA A 12 -58.87 -14.27 21.37
CA ALA A 12 -58.09 -14.36 20.15
C ALA A 12 -56.63 -14.67 20.51
N LEU A 13 -56.24 -15.92 20.36
CA LEU A 13 -54.86 -16.36 20.54
C LEU A 13 -54.02 -15.84 19.36
N PHE A 14 -53.45 -14.63 19.48
CA PHE A 14 -52.48 -14.13 18.52
C PHE A 14 -51.20 -14.98 18.60
N SER A 15 -51.04 -15.87 17.63
CA SER A 15 -49.80 -16.62 17.40
C SER A 15 -48.70 -15.65 16.95
N PHE A 16 -48.05 -14.97 17.89
CA PHE A 16 -46.81 -14.27 17.63
C PHE A 16 -45.72 -15.30 17.32
N ALA A 17 -45.49 -15.55 16.03
CA ALA A 17 -44.29 -16.25 15.58
C ALA A 17 -43.07 -15.39 15.96
N ALA A 18 -42.35 -15.82 16.99
CA ALA A 18 -41.08 -15.19 17.35
C ALA A 18 -40.06 -15.49 16.25
N HIS A 19 -39.88 -14.56 15.31
CA HIS A 19 -38.82 -14.64 14.32
C HIS A 19 -37.46 -14.46 14.99
N THR A 20 -36.88 -15.57 15.45
CA THR A 20 -35.47 -15.64 15.83
C THR A 20 -34.62 -15.43 14.58
N ASN A 21 -33.97 -14.27 14.51
CA ASN A 21 -32.95 -14.01 13.48
C ASN A 21 -31.74 -14.90 13.76
N ALA A 22 -31.09 -15.40 12.71
CA ALA A 22 -29.81 -16.10 12.84
C ALA A 22 -28.76 -15.15 13.44
N GLN A 23 -27.92 -15.67 14.34
CA GLN A 23 -26.84 -14.92 14.98
C GLN A 23 -25.49 -15.46 14.51
N ALA A 24 -24.60 -14.58 14.06
CA ALA A 24 -23.25 -14.98 13.66
C ALA A 24 -22.46 -15.55 14.86
N PRO A 25 -21.78 -16.71 14.73
CA PRO A 25 -20.92 -17.26 15.76
C PRO A 25 -19.67 -16.40 15.98
N VAL A 26 -19.13 -16.47 17.19
CA VAL A 26 -17.85 -15.84 17.54
C VAL A 26 -16.71 -16.77 17.14
N LEU A 27 -16.04 -16.47 16.02
CA LEU A 27 -14.91 -17.27 15.51
C LEU A 27 -13.63 -17.18 16.37
N GLY A 28 -13.52 -16.20 17.27
CA GLY A 28 -12.34 -16.01 18.12
C GLY A 28 -11.04 -15.91 17.30
N THR A 29 -9.99 -16.62 17.71
CA THR A 29 -8.71 -16.63 16.97
C THR A 29 -8.75 -17.39 15.64
N SER A 30 -9.71 -18.33 15.45
CA SER A 30 -9.92 -18.96 14.14
C SER A 30 -10.38 -17.96 13.06
N ALA A 31 -10.86 -16.78 13.46
CA ALA A 31 -11.21 -15.68 12.56
C ALA A 31 -10.03 -15.16 11.73
N GLY A 32 -8.78 -15.40 12.15
CA GLY A 32 -7.56 -14.98 11.44
C GLY A 32 -7.08 -15.96 10.35
N PHE A 33 -7.65 -17.18 10.31
CA PHE A 33 -7.23 -18.21 9.36
C PHE A 33 -8.13 -18.26 8.12
N ALA A 34 -7.50 -18.34 6.95
CA ALA A 34 -8.14 -18.68 5.68
C ALA A 34 -8.33 -20.20 5.55
N LEU A 35 -7.31 -20.98 5.93
CA LEU A 35 -7.33 -22.45 5.98
C LEU A 35 -6.85 -22.91 7.36
N PHE A 36 -7.65 -23.69 8.09
CA PHE A 36 -7.23 -24.21 9.40
C PHE A 36 -7.81 -25.58 9.74
N SER A 37 -6.97 -26.50 10.22
CA SER A 37 -7.42 -27.74 10.85
C SER A 37 -6.99 -27.84 12.30
N THR A 38 -7.92 -28.18 13.20
CA THR A 38 -7.58 -28.55 14.58
C THR A 38 -6.78 -29.86 14.64
N ASN A 39 -7.00 -30.78 13.70
CA ASN A 39 -6.32 -32.07 13.65
C ASN A 39 -6.39 -32.67 12.24
N GLY A 40 -5.31 -32.54 11.47
CA GLY A 40 -5.21 -32.98 10.09
C GLY A 40 -4.11 -32.24 9.34
N ALA A 41 -3.62 -32.84 8.25
CA ALA A 41 -2.67 -32.18 7.35
C ALA A 41 -3.35 -31.07 6.54
N VAL A 42 -2.61 -30.02 6.20
CA VAL A 42 -3.07 -28.94 5.33
C VAL A 42 -2.12 -28.89 4.14
N SER A 43 -2.62 -28.99 2.91
CA SER A 43 -1.78 -29.18 1.73
C SER A 43 -2.29 -28.42 0.51
N SER A 44 -1.36 -27.89 -0.28
CA SER A 44 -1.63 -27.24 -1.57
C SER A 44 -1.01 -28.03 -2.73
N THR A 45 -1.62 -27.93 -3.91
CA THR A 45 -1.05 -28.39 -5.18
C THR A 45 -1.20 -27.30 -6.24
N GLY A 46 -0.18 -27.09 -7.06
CA GLY A 46 -0.15 -25.95 -7.97
C GLY A 46 -0.05 -24.59 -7.26
N LEU A 47 -0.22 -23.52 -8.03
CA LEU A 47 -0.15 -22.14 -7.54
C LEU A 47 -1.51 -21.71 -6.96
N SER A 48 -1.57 -21.58 -5.63
CA SER A 48 -2.74 -21.04 -4.92
C SER A 48 -2.47 -19.61 -4.43
N HIS A 49 -3.49 -18.76 -4.42
CA HIS A 49 -3.46 -17.42 -3.86
C HIS A 49 -4.29 -17.39 -2.57
N ILE A 50 -3.63 -17.11 -1.44
CA ILE A 50 -4.28 -17.14 -0.13
C ILE A 50 -3.95 -15.86 0.62
N THR A 51 -5.00 -15.15 1.05
CA THR A 51 -4.93 -14.05 2.02
C THR A 51 -5.58 -14.51 3.31
N GLY A 52 -4.87 -14.36 4.43
CA GLY A 52 -5.21 -14.92 5.75
C GLY A 52 -4.29 -16.08 6.15
N ASN A 53 -4.22 -16.37 7.45
CA ASN A 53 -3.29 -17.38 7.98
C ASN A 53 -3.66 -18.80 7.49
N VAL A 54 -2.66 -19.66 7.39
CA VAL A 54 -2.80 -21.08 7.03
C VAL A 54 -2.16 -21.92 8.12
N GLY A 55 -2.79 -22.99 8.58
CA GLY A 55 -2.17 -23.80 9.62
C GLY A 55 -2.92 -25.02 10.10
N THR A 56 -2.25 -25.81 10.94
CA THR A 56 -2.87 -26.93 11.66
C THR A 56 -2.32 -27.07 13.07
N ASN A 57 -3.22 -27.37 14.02
CA ASN A 57 -2.83 -27.60 15.42
C ASN A 57 -2.25 -29.00 15.66
N ASN A 58 -2.54 -29.97 14.79
CA ASN A 58 -1.93 -31.29 14.81
C ASN A 58 -1.86 -31.85 13.38
N GLY A 59 -0.67 -31.82 12.79
CA GLY A 59 -0.44 -32.13 11.39
C GLY A 59 0.76 -31.35 10.86
N SER A 60 0.77 -31.04 9.56
CA SER A 60 1.71 -30.07 8.97
C SER A 60 1.08 -29.39 7.76
N SER A 61 1.51 -28.16 7.49
CA SER A 61 1.19 -27.38 6.30
C SER A 61 2.24 -27.63 5.22
N THR A 62 1.83 -28.06 4.01
CA THR A 62 2.77 -28.55 2.98
C THR A 62 2.47 -28.01 1.58
N ASN A 63 3.52 -27.82 0.78
CA ASN A 63 3.46 -27.43 -0.64
C ASN A 63 2.73 -26.10 -0.95
N PHE A 64 2.64 -25.20 0.02
CA PHE A 64 2.21 -23.82 -0.21
C PHE A 64 3.32 -23.00 -0.87
N GLY A 65 2.94 -22.01 -1.69
CA GLY A 65 3.83 -20.96 -2.17
C GLY A 65 3.86 -19.77 -1.21
N ASN A 66 4.05 -18.56 -1.75
CA ASN A 66 3.86 -17.33 -0.97
C ASN A 66 2.38 -17.16 -0.58
N VAL A 67 2.13 -16.94 0.71
CA VAL A 67 0.80 -16.70 1.30
C VAL A 67 0.80 -15.30 1.89
N ASP A 68 -0.29 -14.55 1.69
CA ASP A 68 -0.52 -13.26 2.34
C ASP A 68 -1.13 -13.47 3.73
N GLY A 69 -0.32 -14.06 4.61
CA GLY A 69 -0.68 -14.49 5.96
C GLY A 69 0.42 -15.36 6.56
N VAL A 70 0.33 -15.65 7.86
CA VAL A 70 1.33 -16.43 8.58
C VAL A 70 1.02 -17.93 8.48
N MET A 71 2.04 -18.74 8.23
CA MET A 71 2.00 -20.19 8.30
C MET A 71 2.18 -20.63 9.76
N HIS A 72 1.20 -21.32 10.35
CA HIS A 72 1.27 -21.79 11.74
C HIS A 72 1.05 -23.31 11.83
N ASP A 73 2.06 -24.05 12.29
CA ASP A 73 1.95 -25.49 12.55
C ASP A 73 2.27 -25.79 14.02
N ALA A 74 1.31 -26.38 14.73
CA ALA A 74 1.41 -26.85 16.13
C ALA A 74 1.99 -25.82 17.13
N ASP A 75 1.50 -24.57 17.08
CA ASP A 75 1.90 -23.47 17.95
C ASP A 75 0.78 -22.99 18.90
N GLY A 76 1.08 -21.95 19.70
CA GLY A 76 0.08 -21.35 20.60
C GLY A 76 -1.07 -20.65 19.88
N THR A 77 -0.86 -20.21 18.63
CA THR A 77 -1.91 -19.60 17.79
C THR A 77 -2.88 -20.67 17.32
N THR A 78 -2.38 -21.81 16.84
CA THR A 78 -3.22 -22.95 16.41
C THR A 78 -3.96 -23.58 17.58
N ALA A 79 -3.37 -23.63 18.77
CA ALA A 79 -4.03 -24.16 19.96
C ALA A 79 -5.24 -23.30 20.37
N ASN A 80 -5.07 -21.96 20.34
CA ASN A 80 -6.17 -21.03 20.57
C ASN A 80 -7.22 -21.08 19.44
N ALA A 81 -6.79 -21.25 18.19
CA ALA A 81 -7.68 -21.35 17.03
C ALA A 81 -8.54 -22.62 17.11
N ALA A 82 -7.97 -23.75 17.53
CA ALA A 82 -8.69 -25.00 17.76
C ALA A 82 -9.77 -24.87 18.85
N ALA A 83 -9.44 -24.23 19.97
CA ALA A 83 -10.41 -23.95 21.03
C ALA A 83 -11.51 -22.99 20.56
N SER A 84 -11.15 -21.95 19.81
CA SER A 84 -12.10 -20.97 19.25
C SER A 84 -13.04 -21.60 18.21
N LEU A 85 -12.52 -22.47 17.35
CA LEU A 85 -13.28 -23.20 16.34
C LEU A 85 -14.29 -24.15 16.98
N THR A 86 -13.91 -24.86 18.05
CA THR A 86 -14.84 -25.71 18.82
C THR A 86 -16.01 -24.89 19.39
N VAL A 87 -15.76 -23.68 19.91
CA VAL A 87 -16.82 -22.78 20.39
C VAL A 87 -17.72 -22.31 19.25
N ALA A 88 -17.13 -21.91 18.11
CA ALA A 88 -17.89 -21.48 16.94
C ALA A 88 -18.76 -22.60 16.35
N TYR A 89 -18.22 -23.82 16.26
CA TYR A 89 -18.96 -25.02 15.86
C TYR A 89 -20.15 -25.27 16.80
N ASN A 90 -19.95 -25.27 18.12
CA ASN A 90 -21.04 -25.48 19.08
C ASN A 90 -22.13 -24.39 18.99
N GLN A 91 -21.77 -23.15 18.66
CA GLN A 91 -22.73 -22.06 18.42
C GLN A 91 -23.52 -22.25 17.11
N LEU A 92 -22.86 -22.74 16.06
CA LEU A 92 -23.51 -23.07 14.78
C LEU A 92 -24.43 -24.29 14.89
N ASP A 93 -24.04 -25.30 15.67
CA ASP A 93 -24.85 -26.49 15.93
C ASP A 93 -26.09 -26.17 16.79
N ALA A 94 -25.92 -25.34 17.84
CA ALA A 94 -27.03 -24.88 18.67
C ALA A 94 -27.95 -23.83 18.01
N ALA A 95 -27.65 -23.38 16.78
CA ALA A 95 -28.50 -22.44 16.07
C ALA A 95 -29.84 -23.09 15.69
N ILE A 96 -30.96 -22.45 16.04
CA ILE A 96 -32.30 -23.02 15.80
C ILE A 96 -32.66 -22.87 14.32
N PRO A 97 -32.99 -23.97 13.59
CA PRO A 97 -33.47 -23.90 12.22
C PRO A 97 -34.79 -23.14 12.08
N ASN A 98 -34.90 -22.36 11.00
CA ASN A 98 -36.16 -21.75 10.58
C ASN A 98 -36.53 -22.03 9.11
N PHE A 99 -35.63 -22.65 8.34
CA PHE A 99 -35.89 -23.09 6.96
C PHE A 99 -35.37 -24.51 6.71
N PHE A 100 -36.10 -25.28 5.89
CA PHE A 100 -35.82 -26.68 5.59
C PHE A 100 -35.86 -26.91 4.06
N PRO A 101 -34.80 -26.49 3.32
CA PRO A 101 -34.74 -26.67 1.87
C PRO A 101 -34.48 -28.14 1.50
N ALA A 102 -34.70 -28.48 0.23
CA ALA A 102 -34.23 -29.75 -0.31
C ALA A 102 -32.67 -29.79 -0.33
N PRO A 103 -32.04 -30.98 -0.35
CA PRO A 103 -30.58 -31.11 -0.30
C PRO A 103 -29.84 -30.53 -1.52
N LEU A 104 -30.54 -30.32 -2.64
CA LEU A 104 -30.01 -29.66 -3.82
C LEU A 104 -30.25 -28.14 -3.71
N LEU A 105 -29.18 -27.40 -3.44
CA LEU A 105 -29.15 -25.94 -3.38
C LEU A 105 -28.73 -25.34 -4.74
N GLY A 106 -29.23 -24.13 -5.02
CA GLY A 106 -28.85 -23.36 -6.20
C GLY A 106 -29.89 -23.44 -7.32
N ASN A 107 -29.46 -23.65 -8.57
CA ASN A 107 -30.34 -23.62 -9.76
C ASN A 107 -31.21 -22.36 -9.88
N GLY A 108 -30.68 -21.20 -9.46
CA GLY A 108 -31.39 -19.91 -9.46
C GLY A 108 -32.17 -19.62 -8.18
N GLN A 109 -32.13 -20.51 -7.18
CA GLN A 109 -32.70 -20.28 -5.85
C GLN A 109 -32.15 -19.00 -5.21
N SER A 110 -33.04 -18.21 -4.63
CA SER A 110 -32.71 -17.05 -3.80
C SER A 110 -33.18 -17.29 -2.38
N LEU A 111 -32.27 -17.15 -1.41
CA LEU A 111 -32.48 -17.37 0.01
C LEU A 111 -32.31 -16.05 0.78
N ASN A 112 -33.16 -15.83 1.78
CA ASN A 112 -33.07 -14.68 2.68
C ASN A 112 -32.28 -15.05 3.95
N ALA A 113 -32.06 -14.09 4.85
CA ALA A 113 -31.38 -14.33 6.13
C ALA A 113 -32.10 -15.43 6.95
N GLY A 114 -31.35 -16.33 7.58
CA GLY A 114 -31.92 -17.44 8.36
C GLY A 114 -30.97 -18.60 8.62
N THR A 115 -31.49 -19.61 9.32
CA THR A 115 -30.83 -20.88 9.64
C THR A 115 -31.52 -21.99 8.84
N TYR A 116 -30.80 -22.49 7.84
CA TYR A 116 -31.23 -23.52 6.91
C TYR A 116 -30.72 -24.89 7.39
N PHE A 117 -31.61 -25.86 7.56
CA PHE A 117 -31.27 -27.22 7.97
C PHE A 117 -31.53 -28.22 6.86
N ILE A 118 -30.53 -29.05 6.55
CA ILE A 118 -30.61 -30.17 5.62
C ILE A 118 -30.15 -31.41 6.39
N GLY A 119 -31.08 -32.32 6.69
CA GLY A 119 -30.84 -33.51 7.53
C GLY A 119 -30.11 -34.67 6.84
N GLU A 120 -29.40 -34.40 5.74
CA GLU A 120 -28.67 -35.37 4.93
C GLU A 120 -27.57 -34.67 4.11
N SER A 121 -26.90 -35.41 3.21
CA SER A 121 -25.84 -34.83 2.37
C SER A 121 -26.41 -33.87 1.32
N ALA A 122 -25.81 -32.69 1.19
CA ALA A 122 -26.26 -31.62 0.33
C ALA A 122 -25.34 -31.39 -0.89
N SER A 123 -25.87 -30.75 -1.93
CA SER A 123 -25.11 -30.37 -3.11
C SER A 123 -25.48 -28.97 -3.61
N LEU A 124 -24.48 -28.23 -4.09
CA LEU A 124 -24.64 -26.92 -4.72
C LEU A 124 -24.50 -27.05 -6.24
N ASN A 125 -25.50 -26.61 -7.01
CA ASN A 125 -25.45 -26.63 -8.47
C ASN A 125 -25.89 -25.29 -9.07
N ASN A 126 -25.26 -24.86 -10.16
CA ASN A 126 -25.43 -23.53 -10.76
C ASN A 126 -25.33 -22.42 -9.69
N THR A 127 -26.14 -21.37 -9.77
CA THR A 127 -26.12 -20.24 -8.83
C THR A 127 -27.11 -20.41 -7.68
N LEU A 128 -26.63 -20.22 -6.45
CA LEU A 128 -27.41 -19.92 -5.25
C LEU A 128 -27.24 -18.43 -4.92
N THR A 129 -28.33 -17.70 -4.73
CA THR A 129 -28.29 -16.29 -4.33
C THR A 129 -28.63 -16.15 -2.85
N LEU A 130 -27.78 -15.46 -2.09
CA LEU A 130 -28.05 -15.02 -0.72
C LEU A 130 -28.44 -13.53 -0.77
N ASN A 131 -29.63 -13.23 -0.29
CA ASN A 131 -30.28 -11.93 -0.41
C ASN A 131 -30.53 -11.34 0.97
N ALA A 132 -29.78 -10.31 1.32
CA ALA A 132 -29.91 -9.65 2.62
C ALA A 132 -31.11 -8.68 2.73
N GLN A 133 -31.85 -8.48 1.63
CA GLN A 133 -33.03 -7.60 1.56
C GLN A 133 -32.78 -6.17 2.08
N GLY A 134 -31.55 -5.66 1.95
CA GLY A 134 -31.13 -4.34 2.42
C GLY A 134 -30.54 -4.30 3.84
N ASN A 135 -30.49 -5.42 4.56
CA ASN A 135 -29.94 -5.50 5.91
C ASN A 135 -28.46 -5.96 5.91
N PRO A 136 -27.45 -5.09 6.11
CA PRO A 136 -26.04 -5.51 6.11
C PRO A 136 -25.67 -6.48 7.25
N ASN A 137 -26.53 -6.58 8.28
CA ASN A 137 -26.38 -7.54 9.39
C ASN A 137 -27.15 -8.85 9.16
N ALA A 138 -27.59 -9.12 7.92
CA ALA A 138 -28.24 -10.37 7.54
C ALA A 138 -27.28 -11.56 7.68
N VAL A 139 -27.63 -12.53 8.53
CA VAL A 139 -26.86 -13.75 8.77
C VAL A 139 -27.50 -14.94 8.04
N PHE A 140 -26.66 -15.79 7.46
CA PHE A 140 -27.04 -17.02 6.78
C PHE A 140 -26.26 -18.17 7.40
N ILE A 141 -26.96 -19.12 8.03
CA ILE A 141 -26.37 -20.34 8.58
C ILE A 141 -26.95 -21.53 7.81
N PHE A 142 -26.08 -22.41 7.32
CA PHE A 142 -26.45 -23.69 6.72
C PHE A 142 -25.94 -24.81 7.62
N GLN A 143 -26.85 -25.61 8.18
CA GLN A 143 -26.57 -26.85 8.90
C GLN A 143 -26.83 -28.01 7.96
N ILE A 144 -25.79 -28.77 7.64
CA ILE A 144 -25.82 -29.90 6.72
C ILE A 144 -25.36 -31.14 7.48
N GLU A 145 -26.31 -32.02 7.80
CA GLU A 145 -26.08 -33.25 8.58
C GLU A 145 -25.57 -34.39 7.69
N GLY A 146 -24.52 -34.11 6.92
CA GLY A 146 -23.91 -35.01 5.95
C GLY A 146 -22.78 -34.34 5.17
N ALA A 147 -22.37 -34.96 4.06
CA ALA A 147 -21.38 -34.38 3.16
C ALA A 147 -21.95 -33.16 2.39
N PHE A 148 -21.09 -32.23 2.00
CA PHE A 148 -21.44 -31.11 1.13
C PHE A 148 -20.55 -31.11 -0.12
N SER A 149 -21.16 -31.06 -1.28
CA SER A 149 -20.46 -31.04 -2.57
C SER A 149 -20.93 -29.90 -3.46
N SER A 150 -20.15 -29.55 -4.49
CA SER A 150 -20.62 -28.68 -5.56
C SER A 150 -20.44 -29.30 -6.94
N ALA A 151 -21.28 -28.88 -7.88
CA ALA A 151 -21.02 -29.08 -9.30
C ALA A 151 -19.91 -28.11 -9.78
N ALA A 152 -19.20 -28.49 -10.85
CA ALA A 152 -18.16 -27.64 -11.43
C ALA A 152 -18.74 -26.29 -11.88
N GLY A 153 -18.08 -25.19 -11.51
CA GLY A 153 -18.52 -23.84 -11.82
C GLY A 153 -19.75 -23.34 -11.04
N ALA A 154 -20.24 -24.06 -10.02
CA ALA A 154 -21.34 -23.61 -9.18
C ALA A 154 -20.96 -22.37 -8.35
N GLN A 155 -21.94 -21.55 -7.96
CA GLN A 155 -21.69 -20.21 -7.42
C GLN A 155 -22.62 -19.85 -6.26
N VAL A 156 -22.07 -19.24 -5.22
CA VAL A 156 -22.82 -18.50 -4.19
C VAL A 156 -22.67 -17.00 -4.47
N LEU A 157 -23.77 -16.33 -4.79
CA LEU A 157 -23.83 -14.90 -5.06
C LEU A 157 -24.42 -14.14 -3.86
N LEU A 158 -23.79 -13.03 -3.47
CA LEU A 158 -24.28 -12.15 -2.41
C LEU A 158 -24.99 -10.94 -3.03
N THR A 159 -26.18 -10.61 -2.54
CA THR A 159 -27.01 -9.51 -3.08
C THR A 159 -27.65 -8.66 -1.99
N ASN A 160 -28.00 -7.42 -2.35
CA ASN A 160 -28.75 -6.48 -1.51
C ASN A 160 -28.18 -6.27 -0.10
N GLY A 161 -26.86 -6.18 0.02
CA GLY A 161 -26.16 -5.96 1.29
C GLY A 161 -25.65 -7.22 2.01
N ALA A 162 -25.82 -8.41 1.43
CA ALA A 162 -25.24 -9.63 1.99
C ALA A 162 -23.71 -9.56 1.94
N VAL A 163 -23.05 -9.97 3.02
CA VAL A 163 -21.58 -9.95 3.17
C VAL A 163 -21.07 -11.33 3.56
N ALA A 164 -19.95 -11.77 2.98
CA ALA A 164 -19.46 -13.13 3.17
C ALA A 164 -19.12 -13.45 4.64
N CYS A 165 -18.72 -12.45 5.43
CA CYS A 165 -18.42 -12.63 6.85
C CYS A 165 -19.65 -13.01 7.70
N ASN A 166 -20.88 -12.86 7.18
CA ASN A 166 -22.13 -13.26 7.82
C ASN A 166 -22.72 -14.57 7.25
N VAL A 167 -21.97 -15.30 6.42
CA VAL A 167 -22.39 -16.59 5.83
C VAL A 167 -21.59 -17.73 6.47
N PHE A 168 -22.28 -18.76 6.95
CA PHE A 168 -21.68 -19.89 7.69
C PHE A 168 -22.24 -21.23 7.21
N TRP A 169 -21.37 -22.22 7.09
CA TRP A 169 -21.71 -23.58 6.67
C TRP A 169 -21.18 -24.58 7.71
N LYS A 170 -22.06 -25.15 8.53
CA LYS A 170 -21.78 -26.23 9.49
C LYS A 170 -22.11 -27.56 8.82
N ILE A 171 -21.11 -28.43 8.68
CA ILE A 171 -21.18 -29.62 7.81
C ILE A 171 -20.65 -30.84 8.57
N GLU A 172 -21.49 -31.86 8.76
CA GLU A 172 -21.16 -33.13 9.46
C GLU A 172 -20.54 -34.19 8.52
N GLY A 173 -19.71 -33.75 7.58
CA GLY A 173 -19.19 -34.64 6.55
C GLY A 173 -18.22 -33.97 5.60
N LEU A 174 -17.71 -34.76 4.66
CA LEU A 174 -16.74 -34.31 3.66
C LEU A 174 -17.26 -33.07 2.92
N VAL A 175 -16.43 -32.04 2.84
CA VAL A 175 -16.64 -30.91 1.93
C VAL A 175 -15.80 -31.15 0.67
N ASP A 176 -16.44 -31.23 -0.50
CA ASP A 176 -15.76 -31.40 -1.79
C ASP A 176 -16.29 -30.37 -2.80
N LEU A 177 -15.58 -29.25 -2.93
CA LEU A 177 -15.94 -28.19 -3.87
C LEU A 177 -15.25 -28.43 -5.21
N ALA A 178 -16.05 -28.75 -6.23
CA ALA A 178 -15.59 -29.04 -7.58
C ALA A 178 -14.92 -27.83 -8.26
N THR A 179 -14.22 -28.11 -9.37
CA THR A 179 -13.42 -27.11 -10.09
C THR A 179 -14.18 -25.83 -10.42
N ASN A 180 -13.53 -24.68 -10.25
CA ASN A 180 -14.08 -23.35 -10.51
C ASN A 180 -15.33 -22.96 -9.69
N THR A 181 -15.60 -23.63 -8.56
CA THR A 181 -16.70 -23.22 -7.66
C THR A 181 -16.41 -21.84 -7.04
N VAL A 182 -17.37 -20.92 -7.08
CA VAL A 182 -17.30 -19.62 -6.40
C VAL A 182 -18.10 -19.73 -5.09
N MET A 183 -17.40 -19.74 -3.97
CA MET A 183 -17.96 -19.99 -2.65
C MET A 183 -17.85 -18.76 -1.74
N LYS A 184 -18.81 -18.60 -0.83
CA LYS A 184 -18.89 -17.46 0.10
C LYS A 184 -19.13 -17.95 1.52
N GLY A 185 -18.38 -17.43 2.48
CA GLY A 185 -18.61 -17.66 3.90
C GLY A 185 -17.61 -18.57 4.60
N THR A 186 -17.81 -18.73 5.91
CA THR A 186 -16.98 -19.58 6.77
C THR A 186 -17.52 -21.01 6.71
N ILE A 187 -16.74 -21.92 6.13
CA ILE A 187 -17.01 -23.36 6.10
C ILE A 187 -16.41 -23.97 7.36
N VAL A 188 -17.22 -24.71 8.11
CA VAL A 188 -16.85 -25.48 9.30
C VAL A 188 -17.22 -26.94 9.06
N ALA A 189 -16.22 -27.75 8.67
CA ALA A 189 -16.36 -29.19 8.53
C ALA A 189 -16.11 -29.86 9.89
N ASN A 190 -17.11 -30.53 10.44
CA ASN A 190 -16.98 -31.26 11.68
C ASN A 190 -16.55 -32.71 11.43
N ASN A 191 -15.48 -33.14 12.10
CA ASN A 191 -14.92 -34.50 12.00
C ASN A 191 -14.66 -34.99 10.55
N ALA A 192 -14.48 -34.05 9.61
CA ALA A 192 -14.34 -34.33 8.19
C ALA A 192 -13.32 -33.42 7.48
N ALA A 193 -12.84 -33.91 6.33
CA ALA A 193 -11.91 -33.21 5.47
C ALA A 193 -12.60 -32.13 4.62
N ILE A 194 -11.79 -31.19 4.10
CA ILE A 194 -12.20 -30.19 3.11
C ILE A 194 -11.30 -30.32 1.87
N ILE A 195 -11.91 -30.49 0.71
CA ILE A 195 -11.26 -30.54 -0.59
C ILE A 195 -11.74 -29.35 -1.42
N LEU A 196 -10.79 -28.49 -1.82
CA LEU A 196 -11.03 -27.36 -2.72
C LEU A 196 -10.28 -27.65 -4.04
N ASN A 197 -11.02 -28.06 -5.08
CA ASN A 197 -10.44 -28.44 -6.36
C ASN A 197 -9.94 -27.23 -7.18
N THR A 198 -9.29 -27.51 -8.32
CA THR A 198 -8.67 -26.49 -9.20
C THR A 198 -9.58 -25.32 -9.51
N GLY A 199 -9.10 -24.10 -9.24
CA GLY A 199 -9.80 -22.85 -9.54
C GLY A 199 -10.94 -22.48 -8.60
N VAL A 200 -11.15 -23.20 -7.50
CA VAL A 200 -12.12 -22.77 -6.47
C VAL A 200 -11.74 -21.39 -5.94
N SER A 201 -12.73 -20.50 -5.88
CA SER A 201 -12.60 -19.14 -5.35
C SER A 201 -13.49 -18.99 -4.12
N LEU A 202 -12.87 -18.80 -2.95
CA LEU A 202 -13.55 -18.69 -1.66
C LEU A 202 -13.30 -17.30 -1.06
N GLU A 203 -14.35 -16.49 -0.95
CA GLU A 203 -14.34 -15.32 -0.05
C GLU A 203 -14.93 -15.77 1.28
N GLY A 204 -14.08 -16.07 2.25
CA GLY A 204 -14.48 -16.93 3.36
C GLY A 204 -13.31 -17.60 4.07
N ARG A 205 -13.59 -18.77 4.65
CA ARG A 205 -12.62 -19.60 5.37
C ARG A 205 -12.96 -21.08 5.20
N ALA A 206 -11.96 -21.95 5.21
CA ALA A 206 -12.13 -23.40 5.30
C ALA A 206 -11.53 -23.89 6.63
N LEU A 207 -12.39 -24.27 7.56
CA LEU A 207 -12.05 -24.64 8.93
C LEU A 207 -12.52 -26.08 9.21
N SER A 208 -11.64 -26.95 9.71
CA SER A 208 -11.99 -28.34 10.09
C SER A 208 -11.73 -28.61 11.57
N THR A 209 -12.69 -29.21 12.27
CA THR A 209 -12.53 -29.61 13.69
C THR A 209 -11.68 -30.87 13.85
N THR A 210 -11.62 -31.73 12.84
CA THR A 210 -10.71 -32.87 12.70
C THR A 210 -10.84 -33.38 11.26
N GLY A 211 -9.81 -33.23 10.45
CA GLY A 211 -9.81 -33.60 9.04
C GLY A 211 -8.72 -32.87 8.25
N ALA A 212 -8.28 -33.47 7.16
CA ALA A 212 -7.31 -32.83 6.26
C ALA A 212 -7.96 -31.69 5.46
N ILE A 213 -7.17 -30.68 5.12
CA ILE A 213 -7.55 -29.65 4.15
C ILE A 213 -6.63 -29.77 2.94
N THR A 214 -7.21 -30.04 1.77
CA THR A 214 -6.47 -30.19 0.51
C THR A 214 -6.97 -29.15 -0.48
N VAL A 215 -6.08 -28.31 -0.98
CA VAL A 215 -6.38 -27.29 -1.98
C VAL A 215 -5.57 -27.52 -3.26
N SER A 216 -6.16 -27.19 -4.41
CA SER A 216 -5.46 -27.23 -5.70
C SER A 216 -5.72 -25.93 -6.45
N GLY A 217 -4.67 -25.17 -6.76
CA GLY A 217 -4.74 -23.94 -7.55
C GLY A 217 -5.93 -23.03 -7.21
N VAL A 218 -6.12 -22.70 -5.93
CA VAL A 218 -7.30 -21.98 -5.42
C VAL A 218 -7.02 -20.50 -5.19
N THR A 219 -8.09 -19.70 -5.11
CA THR A 219 -8.04 -18.35 -4.53
C THR A 219 -8.86 -18.33 -3.25
N VAL A 220 -8.25 -18.08 -2.10
CA VAL A 220 -8.95 -17.93 -0.81
C VAL A 220 -8.63 -16.57 -0.22
N VAL A 221 -9.66 -15.78 0.07
CA VAL A 221 -9.51 -14.44 0.66
C VAL A 221 -10.40 -14.29 1.88
N MET A 222 -9.84 -13.71 2.95
CA MET A 222 -10.63 -13.39 4.15
C MET A 222 -11.79 -12.45 3.81
N PRO A 223 -13.00 -12.71 4.33
CA PRO A 223 -14.14 -11.84 4.09
C PRO A 223 -13.99 -10.57 4.94
N LEU A 224 -14.16 -9.42 4.30
CA LEU A 224 -14.14 -8.11 4.96
C LEU A 224 -15.50 -7.80 5.61
N GLY A 225 -15.49 -6.98 6.66
CA GLY A 225 -16.69 -6.53 7.36
C GLY A 225 -16.92 -7.26 8.68
N CYS A 226 -18.14 -7.22 9.22
CA CYS A 226 -18.50 -7.88 10.49
C CYS A 226 -17.57 -7.57 11.67
N GLY A 227 -16.96 -6.37 11.70
CA GLY A 227 -16.02 -5.95 12.74
C GLY A 227 -14.57 -6.38 12.55
N THR A 228 -14.18 -6.96 11.39
CA THR A 228 -12.76 -7.14 11.05
C THR A 228 -12.03 -5.79 11.10
N PRO A 229 -10.87 -5.69 11.78
CA PRO A 229 -10.06 -4.47 11.75
C PRO A 229 -9.71 -4.05 10.32
N VAL A 230 -9.79 -2.75 10.03
CA VAL A 230 -9.32 -2.20 8.75
C VAL A 230 -7.79 -2.22 8.76
N LEU A 231 -7.19 -2.87 7.76
CA LEU A 231 -5.74 -2.91 7.62
C LEU A 231 -5.21 -1.54 7.19
N THR A 232 -4.28 -1.00 7.97
CA THR A 232 -3.57 0.26 7.69
C THR A 232 -2.13 0.05 7.24
N GLY A 233 -1.55 -1.11 7.54
CA GLY A 233 -0.10 -1.31 7.48
C GLY A 233 0.65 -0.49 8.53
N PRO A 234 2.00 -0.45 8.44
CA PRO A 234 2.83 0.34 9.33
C PRO A 234 2.69 1.85 9.05
N THR A 235 3.14 2.69 9.98
CA THR A 235 3.28 4.13 9.70
C THR A 235 4.29 4.35 8.56
N ALA A 236 3.97 5.24 7.62
CA ALA A 236 4.88 5.58 6.52
C ALA A 236 6.08 6.42 7.01
N PRO A 237 7.30 6.25 6.45
CA PRO A 237 8.43 7.12 6.74
C PRO A 237 8.20 8.56 6.28
N ALA A 238 8.68 9.53 7.07
CA ALA A 238 8.81 10.91 6.61
C ALA A 238 9.96 11.02 5.60
N LEU A 239 9.64 11.34 4.34
CA LEU A 239 10.62 11.40 3.26
C LEU A 239 11.46 12.69 3.23
N ASN A 240 11.01 13.80 3.85
CA ASN A 240 11.70 15.09 3.84
C ASN A 240 12.18 15.49 2.42
N THR A 241 13.47 15.82 2.24
CA THR A 241 14.01 16.20 0.92
C THR A 241 14.02 15.07 -0.11
N VAL A 242 14.06 13.80 0.32
CA VAL A 242 13.93 12.62 -0.57
C VAL A 242 12.62 12.64 -1.34
N ALA A 243 11.59 13.30 -0.80
CA ALA A 243 10.31 13.43 -1.47
C ALA A 243 10.39 14.19 -2.81
N CYS A 244 11.42 15.02 -3.03
CA CYS A 244 11.61 15.79 -4.27
C CYS A 244 12.46 15.07 -5.32
N TYR A 245 13.20 14.01 -4.94
CA TYR A 245 14.02 13.22 -5.85
C TYR A 245 13.25 12.04 -6.45
N THR A 246 13.57 11.69 -7.70
CA THR A 246 13.06 10.50 -8.38
C THR A 246 14.14 9.46 -8.62
N VAL A 247 15.35 9.89 -8.96
CA VAL A 247 16.51 9.00 -9.18
C VAL A 247 17.69 9.56 -8.40
N PHE A 248 18.09 8.90 -7.31
CA PHE A 248 19.10 9.45 -6.41
C PHE A 248 20.01 8.40 -5.77
N SER A 249 21.33 8.65 -5.76
CA SER A 249 22.30 7.86 -4.98
C SER A 249 22.97 8.69 -3.89
N GLY A 250 22.95 8.18 -2.65
CA GLY A 250 23.73 8.73 -1.55
C GLY A 250 25.24 8.50 -1.74
N ASN A 251 25.64 7.44 -2.44
CA ASN A 251 27.03 7.16 -2.79
C ASN A 251 27.13 6.23 -4.01
N GLY A 252 27.51 6.78 -5.16
CA GLY A 252 27.64 6.08 -6.44
C GLY A 252 27.24 6.97 -7.62
N ALA A 253 27.87 6.77 -8.78
CA ALA A 253 27.53 7.52 -9.99
C ALA A 253 26.09 7.22 -10.45
N VAL A 254 25.43 8.21 -11.05
CA VAL A 254 24.08 8.10 -11.60
C VAL A 254 24.14 8.38 -13.10
N ALA A 255 23.83 7.39 -13.92
CA ALA A 255 24.03 7.44 -15.36
C ALA A 255 22.76 7.05 -16.13
N ASN A 256 22.51 7.77 -17.22
CA ASN A 256 21.46 7.44 -18.19
C ASN A 256 22.05 7.15 -19.57
N THR A 257 21.46 6.17 -20.26
CA THR A 257 21.71 5.86 -21.67
C THR A 257 20.40 5.86 -22.43
N GLY A 258 20.36 6.52 -23.59
CA GLY A 258 19.14 6.69 -24.38
C GLY A 258 18.22 7.79 -23.83
N VAL A 259 17.00 7.88 -24.36
CA VAL A 259 16.04 8.96 -24.04
C VAL A 259 15.19 8.54 -22.84
N SER A 260 15.40 9.20 -21.71
CA SER A 260 14.62 8.99 -20.48
C SER A 260 13.85 10.25 -20.08
N PHE A 261 12.63 10.06 -19.58
CA PHE A 261 11.77 11.13 -19.05
C PHE A 261 11.67 11.00 -17.54
N VAL A 262 11.83 12.11 -16.81
CA VAL A 262 11.79 12.11 -15.35
C VAL A 262 10.98 13.30 -14.82
N THR A 263 10.15 13.08 -13.80
CA THR A 263 9.45 14.13 -13.05
C THR A 263 9.90 14.09 -11.59
N GLY A 264 10.66 15.10 -11.16
CA GLY A 264 11.38 15.19 -9.88
C GLY A 264 12.91 15.27 -10.07
N ASP A 265 13.64 15.59 -9.01
CA ASP A 265 15.09 15.84 -9.04
C ASP A 265 15.89 14.54 -9.26
N ILE A 266 17.10 14.70 -9.83
CA ILE A 266 18.03 13.61 -10.15
C ILE A 266 19.42 13.99 -9.65
N GLY A 267 20.09 13.12 -8.89
CA GLY A 267 21.42 13.45 -8.39
C GLY A 267 22.21 12.31 -7.76
N THR A 268 23.46 12.60 -7.45
CA THR A 268 24.27 11.79 -6.53
C THR A 268 25.03 12.68 -5.57
N ASN A 269 25.17 12.21 -4.32
CA ASN A 269 26.00 12.89 -3.33
C ASN A 269 27.47 12.43 -3.33
N VAL A 270 27.81 11.33 -4.03
CA VAL A 270 29.20 10.93 -4.28
C VAL A 270 29.30 10.31 -5.69
N GLY A 271 29.91 11.05 -6.62
CA GLY A 271 30.05 10.63 -8.02
C GLY A 271 29.67 11.77 -8.97
N LEU A 272 29.20 11.42 -10.16
CA LEU A 272 28.65 12.35 -11.15
C LEU A 272 27.27 11.87 -11.60
N THR A 273 26.42 12.81 -11.98
CA THR A 273 25.14 12.55 -12.67
C THR A 273 25.32 12.85 -14.16
N THR A 274 25.09 11.87 -15.03
CA THR A 274 25.42 11.98 -16.47
C THR A 274 24.35 11.36 -17.39
N GLY A 275 24.30 11.82 -18.64
CA GLY A 275 23.45 11.25 -19.70
C GLY A 275 21.97 11.64 -19.66
N PHE A 276 21.49 12.33 -18.62
CA PHE A 276 20.15 12.91 -18.58
C PHE A 276 20.09 14.21 -19.39
N GLN A 277 18.97 14.43 -20.10
CA GLN A 277 18.71 15.62 -20.91
C GLN A 277 17.77 16.57 -20.15
N THR A 278 18.16 17.83 -19.95
CA THR A 278 17.40 18.81 -19.16
C THR A 278 15.98 19.02 -19.70
N GLU A 279 15.80 19.00 -21.03
CA GLU A 279 14.51 19.12 -21.70
C GLU A 279 13.52 17.98 -21.40
N ASN A 280 14.01 16.83 -20.93
CA ASN A 280 13.19 15.66 -20.59
C ASN A 280 13.03 15.47 -19.06
N VAL A 281 13.56 16.39 -18.24
CA VAL A 281 13.50 16.35 -16.77
C VAL A 281 12.65 17.50 -16.25
N THR A 282 11.48 17.18 -15.70
CA THR A 282 10.65 18.13 -14.94
C THR A 282 11.13 18.14 -13.49
N GLY A 283 12.26 18.82 -13.26
CA GLY A 283 12.99 18.85 -11.98
C GLY A 283 14.42 19.36 -12.19
N THR A 284 15.26 19.24 -11.18
CA THR A 284 16.67 19.63 -11.20
C THR A 284 17.55 18.41 -11.45
N ILE A 285 18.46 18.51 -12.43
CA ILE A 285 19.59 17.59 -12.56
C ILE A 285 20.74 18.17 -11.75
N HIS A 286 21.24 17.44 -10.75
CA HIS A 286 22.40 17.78 -9.93
C HIS A 286 23.64 17.06 -10.52
N PRO A 287 24.48 17.71 -11.38
CA PRO A 287 25.51 17.01 -12.15
C PRO A 287 26.70 16.57 -11.28
N ASN A 288 26.91 17.28 -10.18
CA ASN A 288 27.89 17.04 -9.14
C ASN A 288 27.18 17.14 -7.78
N PRO A 289 27.76 16.61 -6.68
CA PRO A 289 27.22 16.79 -5.34
C PRO A 289 27.13 18.26 -4.93
N ASP A 290 26.03 18.61 -4.24
CA ASP A 290 25.76 19.94 -3.69
C ASP A 290 24.99 19.87 -2.36
N VAL A 291 24.47 21.00 -1.88
CA VAL A 291 23.74 21.09 -0.61
C VAL A 291 22.41 20.33 -0.61
N SER A 292 21.74 20.22 -1.78
CA SER A 292 20.51 19.44 -1.94
C SER A 292 20.82 17.95 -1.90
N THR A 293 21.84 17.49 -2.62
CA THR A 293 22.23 16.08 -2.61
C THR A 293 22.73 15.64 -1.23
N ALA A 294 23.42 16.51 -0.50
CA ALA A 294 23.89 16.23 0.85
C ALA A 294 22.74 16.03 1.84
N GLN A 295 21.73 16.91 1.80
CA GLN A 295 20.54 16.77 2.65
C GLN A 295 19.70 15.55 2.25
N CYS A 296 19.54 15.29 0.94
CA CYS A 296 18.83 14.09 0.46
C CYS A 296 19.54 12.79 0.86
N ALA A 297 20.87 12.73 0.85
CA ALA A 297 21.62 11.58 1.36
C ALA A 297 21.40 11.36 2.87
N PHE A 298 21.36 12.43 3.66
CA PHE A 298 21.05 12.33 5.09
C PHE A 298 19.62 11.84 5.34
N ASP A 299 18.63 12.46 4.71
CA ASP A 299 17.23 12.07 4.85
C ASP A 299 16.97 10.65 4.33
N LEU A 300 17.61 10.23 3.24
CA LEU A 300 17.52 8.86 2.71
C LEU A 300 18.03 7.82 3.71
N ASN A 301 19.14 8.09 4.39
CA ASN A 301 19.65 7.20 5.43
C ASN A 301 18.70 7.11 6.64
N ASN A 302 18.02 8.20 6.99
CA ASN A 302 16.99 8.19 8.04
C ASN A 302 15.77 7.34 7.61
N VAL A 303 15.28 7.51 6.38
CA VAL A 303 14.17 6.70 5.81
C VAL A 303 14.54 5.22 5.79
N TYR A 304 15.73 4.88 5.27
CA TYR A 304 16.24 3.50 5.22
C TYR A 304 16.35 2.88 6.63
N THR A 305 16.85 3.64 7.61
CA THR A 305 17.01 3.18 9.00
C THR A 305 15.63 2.96 9.64
N TYR A 306 14.68 3.89 9.44
CA TYR A 306 13.30 3.73 9.90
C TYR A 306 12.62 2.49 9.31
N LEU A 307 12.68 2.30 7.99
CA LEU A 307 12.11 1.11 7.36
C LEU A 307 12.74 -0.16 7.93
N SER A 308 14.03 -0.14 8.25
CA SER A 308 14.72 -1.28 8.85
C SER A 308 14.18 -1.65 10.24
N THR A 309 13.78 -0.69 11.08
CA THR A 309 13.29 -0.95 12.46
C THR A 309 11.84 -1.42 12.56
N LEU A 310 11.02 -1.27 11.50
CA LEU A 310 9.63 -1.74 11.52
C LEU A 310 9.53 -3.25 11.85
N PRO A 311 8.60 -3.70 12.71
CA PRO A 311 8.36 -5.12 12.92
C PRO A 311 7.88 -5.77 11.61
N VAL A 312 8.14 -7.06 11.44
CA VAL A 312 7.63 -7.84 10.31
C VAL A 312 6.30 -8.45 10.72
N ASP A 313 5.27 -8.27 9.89
CA ASP A 313 3.94 -8.84 10.11
C ASP A 313 3.83 -10.22 9.40
N ILE A 314 4.36 -10.32 8.18
CA ILE A 314 4.28 -11.52 7.33
C ILE A 314 5.64 -11.77 6.63
N GLU A 315 6.15 -13.00 6.69
CA GLU A 315 7.29 -13.43 5.88
C GLU A 315 6.81 -14.22 4.65
N LEU A 316 7.17 -13.76 3.45
CA LEU A 316 6.90 -14.44 2.19
C LEU A 316 8.02 -15.47 1.96
N LEU A 317 7.74 -16.72 2.33
CA LEU A 317 8.72 -17.81 2.45
C LEU A 317 9.41 -18.25 1.14
N TYR A 318 8.92 -17.79 -0.03
CA TYR A 318 9.47 -18.17 -1.34
C TYR A 318 9.82 -16.93 -2.21
N PRO A 319 10.85 -16.14 -1.86
CA PRO A 319 11.22 -14.92 -2.59
C PRO A 319 11.56 -15.12 -4.08
N ALA A 320 12.11 -16.29 -4.43
CA ALA A 320 12.41 -16.67 -5.82
C ALA A 320 11.14 -16.92 -6.68
N ALA A 321 9.97 -17.03 -6.05
CA ALA A 321 8.67 -17.25 -6.68
C ALA A 321 7.73 -16.04 -6.53
N PHE A 322 8.26 -14.86 -6.21
CA PHE A 322 7.48 -13.63 -5.98
C PHE A 322 6.82 -13.11 -7.27
N GLY A 323 5.69 -12.41 -7.13
CA GLY A 323 4.80 -12.08 -8.25
C GLY A 323 3.81 -13.20 -8.56
N GLN A 324 3.72 -13.61 -9.81
CA GLN A 324 2.81 -14.66 -10.30
C GLN A 324 1.32 -14.42 -9.97
N ASN A 325 0.88 -13.16 -9.93
CA ASN A 325 -0.45 -12.71 -9.49
C ASN A 325 -0.70 -12.78 -7.97
N LEU A 326 0.34 -12.92 -7.15
CA LEU A 326 0.23 -12.74 -5.70
C LEU A 326 -0.42 -11.41 -5.36
N VAL A 327 -1.41 -11.44 -4.47
CA VAL A 327 -2.07 -10.27 -3.89
C VAL A 327 -1.55 -10.08 -2.48
N LEU A 328 -1.13 -8.87 -2.14
CA LEU A 328 -0.72 -8.45 -0.81
C LEU A 328 -1.69 -7.41 -0.25
N THR A 329 -1.78 -7.36 1.07
CA THR A 329 -2.60 -6.44 1.86
C THR A 329 -1.72 -5.47 2.69
N PRO A 330 -2.28 -4.48 3.39
CA PRO A 330 -1.47 -3.46 4.08
C PRO A 330 -0.70 -4.01 5.30
N HIS A 331 0.57 -4.36 5.09
CA HIS A 331 1.48 -4.95 6.10
C HIS A 331 2.96 -4.58 5.83
N THR A 332 3.81 -4.93 6.80
CA THR A 332 5.26 -5.05 6.65
C THR A 332 5.65 -6.48 6.29
N TYR A 333 6.04 -6.68 5.03
CA TYR A 333 6.48 -7.96 4.49
C TYR A 333 8.00 -8.14 4.61
N LEU A 334 8.43 -9.37 4.86
CA LEU A 334 9.81 -9.82 4.71
C LEU A 334 9.94 -10.85 3.59
N MET A 335 11.00 -10.71 2.80
CA MET A 335 11.53 -11.74 1.90
C MET A 335 13.01 -11.95 2.26
N ASN A 336 13.32 -13.02 2.98
CA ASN A 336 14.63 -13.24 3.59
C ASN A 336 15.63 -13.94 2.65
N ALA A 337 15.59 -13.60 1.36
CA ALA A 337 16.50 -14.09 0.32
C ALA A 337 16.49 -13.16 -0.91
N ALA A 338 17.34 -13.48 -1.90
CA ALA A 338 17.25 -12.87 -3.21
C ALA A 338 15.86 -13.09 -3.83
N THR A 339 15.25 -12.01 -4.34
CA THR A 339 13.87 -11.96 -4.81
C THR A 339 13.83 -11.82 -6.32
N VAL A 340 12.90 -12.56 -6.95
CA VAL A 340 12.58 -12.39 -8.38
C VAL A 340 11.10 -12.04 -8.49
N LEU A 341 10.77 -10.80 -8.88
CA LEU A 341 9.41 -10.44 -9.25
C LEU A 341 9.12 -10.95 -10.67
N ASN A 342 8.42 -12.07 -10.78
CA ASN A 342 8.03 -12.67 -12.05
C ASN A 342 6.57 -12.32 -12.37
N GLY A 343 6.30 -11.66 -13.50
CA GLY A 343 4.96 -11.20 -13.84
C GLY A 343 4.43 -10.16 -12.86
N THR A 344 3.19 -10.32 -12.39
CA THR A 344 2.49 -9.29 -11.60
C THR A 344 2.47 -9.59 -10.10
N VAL A 345 2.63 -8.55 -9.27
CA VAL A 345 2.19 -8.52 -7.87
C VAL A 345 1.12 -7.42 -7.70
N PHE A 346 0.06 -7.72 -6.95
CA PHE A 346 -1.02 -6.79 -6.67
C PHE A 346 -0.91 -6.28 -5.22
N LEU A 347 -1.03 -4.98 -5.02
CA LEU A 347 -1.12 -4.34 -3.69
C LEU A 347 -2.55 -3.85 -3.50
N ASN A 348 -3.32 -4.54 -2.66
CA ASN A 348 -4.74 -4.33 -2.46
C ASN A 348 -4.99 -3.65 -1.11
N ALA A 349 -5.32 -2.37 -1.12
CA ALA A 349 -5.52 -1.60 0.11
C ALA A 349 -6.92 -1.78 0.74
N GLN A 350 -7.73 -2.72 0.25
CA GLN A 350 -9.05 -3.06 0.82
C GLN A 350 -9.98 -1.84 0.96
N ASN A 351 -9.86 -0.88 0.04
CA ASN A 351 -10.56 0.41 -0.01
C ASN A 351 -10.08 1.49 0.98
N ASN A 352 -9.01 1.24 1.74
CA ASN A 352 -8.36 2.23 2.59
C ASN A 352 -7.29 3.03 1.80
N PRO A 353 -7.53 4.31 1.43
CA PRO A 353 -6.60 5.09 0.62
C PRO A 353 -5.29 5.45 1.35
N ASP A 354 -5.29 5.41 2.69
CA ASP A 354 -4.14 5.74 3.53
C ASP A 354 -3.34 4.50 3.93
N ALA A 355 -3.69 3.32 3.42
CA ALA A 355 -3.00 2.09 3.75
C ALA A 355 -1.58 2.04 3.18
N VAL A 356 -0.66 1.50 3.98
CA VAL A 356 0.78 1.47 3.74
C VAL A 356 1.26 0.04 3.49
N PHE A 357 2.19 -0.10 2.56
CA PHE A 357 2.86 -1.36 2.24
C PHE A 357 4.37 -1.15 2.40
N VAL A 358 5.02 -1.97 3.25
CA VAL A 358 6.47 -1.99 3.37
C VAL A 358 6.96 -3.39 3.00
N ILE A 359 7.83 -3.48 2.00
CA ILE A 359 8.37 -4.74 1.50
C ILE A 359 9.88 -4.76 1.72
N LYS A 360 10.34 -5.61 2.63
CA LYS A 360 11.76 -5.78 2.99
C LYS A 360 12.33 -6.98 2.25
N ILE A 361 13.44 -6.79 1.53
CA ILE A 361 14.15 -7.84 0.83
C ILE A 361 15.57 -7.92 1.39
N VAL A 362 15.94 -9.08 1.94
CA VAL A 362 17.29 -9.39 2.41
C VAL A 362 18.03 -10.15 1.31
N GLY A 363 18.51 -9.39 0.32
CA GLY A 363 19.16 -9.92 -0.88
C GLY A 363 18.94 -9.02 -2.09
N ALA A 364 19.41 -9.49 -3.24
CA ALA A 364 19.18 -8.79 -4.50
C ALA A 364 17.71 -8.86 -4.94
N LEU A 365 17.19 -7.79 -5.53
CA LEU A 365 15.91 -7.79 -6.25
C LEU A 365 16.17 -7.84 -7.76
N SER A 366 15.49 -8.73 -8.46
CA SER A 366 15.41 -8.73 -9.93
C SER A 366 13.97 -8.88 -10.39
N THR A 367 13.70 -8.56 -11.66
CA THR A 367 12.37 -8.78 -12.26
C THR A 367 12.45 -9.60 -13.55
N SER A 368 11.34 -10.24 -13.92
CA SER A 368 11.13 -10.64 -15.32
C SER A 368 10.98 -9.40 -16.21
N THR A 369 11.16 -9.57 -17.52
CA THR A 369 10.64 -8.60 -18.50
C THR A 369 9.14 -8.41 -18.29
N TYR A 370 8.62 -7.20 -18.50
CA TYR A 370 7.21 -6.85 -18.30
C TYR A 370 6.65 -7.12 -16.88
N ALA A 371 7.50 -7.32 -15.88
CA ALA A 371 7.05 -7.46 -14.49
C ALA A 371 6.29 -6.22 -14.02
N SER A 372 5.26 -6.37 -13.19
CA SER A 372 4.39 -5.26 -12.81
C SER A 372 3.99 -5.28 -11.33
N VAL A 373 3.99 -4.10 -10.72
CA VAL A 373 3.34 -3.82 -9.44
C VAL A 373 2.03 -3.10 -9.75
N VAL A 374 0.89 -3.71 -9.42
CA VAL A 374 -0.45 -3.16 -9.70
C VAL A 374 -1.15 -2.78 -8.40
N LEU A 375 -1.65 -1.55 -8.35
CA LEU A 375 -2.39 -1.02 -7.20
C LEU A 375 -3.89 -1.29 -7.35
N GLN A 376 -4.54 -1.77 -6.27
CA GLN A 376 -5.95 -2.10 -6.25
C GLN A 376 -6.67 -1.49 -5.04
N ASN A 377 -7.98 -1.26 -5.19
CA ASN A 377 -8.91 -0.87 -4.12
C ASN A 377 -8.34 0.27 -3.24
N SER A 378 -8.15 1.42 -3.88
CA SER A 378 -7.59 2.66 -3.29
C SER A 378 -6.11 2.67 -2.92
N ALA A 379 -5.34 1.60 -3.16
CA ALA A 379 -3.88 1.62 -2.94
C ALA A 379 -3.19 2.74 -3.75
N GLN A 380 -2.21 3.41 -3.14
CA GLN A 380 -1.53 4.59 -3.73
C GLN A 380 -0.01 4.42 -3.69
N ALA A 381 0.69 4.72 -4.78
CA ALA A 381 2.14 4.52 -4.88
C ALA A 381 2.93 5.30 -3.81
N LYS A 382 2.44 6.46 -3.36
CA LYS A 382 3.08 7.24 -2.26
C LYS A 382 3.16 6.49 -0.93
N ASN A 383 2.34 5.46 -0.73
CA ASN A 383 2.28 4.67 0.51
C ASN A 383 2.98 3.29 0.36
N VAL A 384 3.69 3.05 -0.75
CA VAL A 384 4.39 1.79 -1.01
C VAL A 384 5.89 2.01 -0.91
N PHE A 385 6.57 1.21 -0.08
CA PHE A 385 7.99 1.32 0.21
C PHE A 385 8.70 -0.02 0.04
N TRP A 386 9.80 -0.04 -0.70
CA TRP A 386 10.64 -1.22 -0.90
C TRP A 386 12.02 -0.98 -0.31
N LYS A 387 12.44 -1.81 0.64
CA LYS A 387 13.74 -1.74 1.30
C LYS A 387 14.55 -2.98 0.91
N ILE A 388 15.66 -2.80 0.17
CA ILE A 388 16.37 -3.89 -0.49
C ILE A 388 17.85 -3.89 -0.06
N ASP A 389 18.29 -4.96 0.61
CA ASP A 389 19.69 -5.18 0.97
C ASP A 389 20.43 -5.97 -0.10
N GLY A 390 20.71 -5.31 -1.22
CA GLY A 390 21.46 -5.90 -2.33
C GLY A 390 21.27 -5.15 -3.64
N ALA A 391 21.89 -5.69 -4.69
CA ALA A 391 21.73 -5.16 -6.04
C ALA A 391 20.26 -5.23 -6.51
N THR A 392 19.82 -4.24 -7.26
CA THR A 392 18.46 -4.15 -7.81
C THR A 392 18.52 -4.10 -9.33
N SER A 393 17.72 -4.90 -10.02
CA SER A 393 17.58 -4.84 -11.48
C SER A 393 16.11 -4.93 -11.90
N LEU A 394 15.56 -3.81 -12.36
CA LEU A 394 14.27 -3.77 -13.04
C LEU A 394 14.51 -4.04 -14.53
N ASN A 395 13.98 -5.15 -15.02
CA ASN A 395 14.23 -5.67 -16.37
C ASN A 395 13.37 -4.94 -17.43
N ASP A 396 13.62 -5.21 -18.71
CA ASP A 396 13.00 -4.46 -19.82
C ASP A 396 11.46 -4.40 -19.67
N TYR A 397 10.92 -3.19 -19.83
CA TYR A 397 9.50 -2.85 -19.74
C TYR A 397 8.81 -3.17 -18.40
N ALA A 398 9.56 -3.31 -17.31
CA ALA A 398 8.96 -3.43 -15.97
C ALA A 398 8.13 -2.18 -15.60
N SER A 399 7.02 -2.37 -14.91
CA SER A 399 6.12 -1.31 -14.43
C SER A 399 6.06 -1.32 -12.91
N PHE A 400 6.89 -0.50 -12.29
CA PHE A 400 7.12 -0.48 -10.85
C PHE A 400 6.31 0.61 -10.15
N ARG A 401 5.97 0.39 -8.87
CA ARG A 401 5.18 1.32 -8.04
C ARG A 401 5.78 1.45 -6.65
N GLY A 402 5.92 2.70 -6.18
CA GLY A 402 6.40 3.01 -4.83
C GLY A 402 7.83 3.55 -4.75
N THR A 403 8.24 3.86 -3.53
CA THR A 403 9.59 4.35 -3.20
C THR A 403 10.51 3.15 -3.02
N LEU A 404 11.38 2.89 -3.99
CA LEU A 404 12.41 1.85 -3.94
C LEU A 404 13.69 2.41 -3.33
N ILE A 405 14.22 1.73 -2.31
CA ILE A 405 15.48 2.04 -1.64
C ILE A 405 16.38 0.80 -1.66
N GLY A 406 17.35 0.82 -2.57
CA GLY A 406 18.47 -0.11 -2.59
C GLY A 406 19.55 0.28 -1.57
N ASN A 407 20.21 -0.72 -1.00
CA ASN A 407 21.30 -0.56 -0.05
C ASN A 407 22.38 -1.61 -0.31
N ASN A 408 23.65 -1.18 -0.27
CA ASN A 408 24.82 -2.03 -0.50
C ASN A 408 24.76 -2.80 -1.85
N GLY A 409 24.37 -2.10 -2.92
CA GLY A 409 24.17 -2.72 -4.23
C GLY A 409 23.87 -1.70 -5.34
N ALA A 410 24.37 -1.99 -6.55
CA ALA A 410 24.04 -1.19 -7.73
C ALA A 410 22.56 -1.35 -8.11
N VAL A 411 21.97 -0.30 -8.66
CA VAL A 411 20.58 -0.27 -9.12
C VAL A 411 20.56 -0.09 -10.64
N ILE A 412 19.84 -0.95 -11.35
CA ILE A 412 19.75 -0.96 -12.81
C ILE A 412 18.28 -0.91 -13.21
N LEU A 413 17.90 0.07 -14.04
CA LEU A 413 16.60 0.12 -14.71
C LEU A 413 16.82 -0.03 -16.22
N ASN A 414 16.42 -1.17 -16.76
CA ASN A 414 16.59 -1.51 -18.17
C ASN A 414 15.50 -0.86 -19.06
N THR A 415 15.53 -1.18 -20.35
CA THR A 415 14.86 -0.44 -21.43
C THR A 415 13.36 -0.30 -21.19
N GLY A 416 12.84 0.93 -21.25
CA GLY A 416 11.40 1.18 -21.15
C GLY A 416 10.79 0.89 -19.78
N THR A 417 11.60 0.74 -18.73
CA THR A 417 11.09 0.65 -17.35
C THR A 417 10.25 1.88 -17.02
N THR A 418 9.07 1.67 -16.43
CA THR A 418 8.20 2.74 -15.92
C THR A 418 8.15 2.70 -14.39
N VAL A 419 8.21 3.88 -13.76
CA VAL A 419 8.14 4.03 -12.30
C VAL A 419 7.19 5.16 -11.94
N GLU A 420 6.16 4.86 -11.15
CA GLU A 420 5.37 5.87 -10.42
C GLU A 420 5.77 5.71 -8.95
N GLY A 421 6.65 6.58 -8.47
CA GLY A 421 7.49 6.29 -7.32
C GLY A 421 8.88 6.91 -7.40
N ARG A 422 9.84 6.29 -6.71
CA ARG A 422 11.24 6.76 -6.64
C ARG A 422 12.20 5.58 -6.73
N VAL A 423 13.39 5.81 -7.24
CA VAL A 423 14.50 4.85 -7.30
C VAL A 423 15.69 5.48 -6.59
N LEU A 424 15.99 4.95 -5.41
CA LEU A 424 16.93 5.52 -4.48
C LEU A 424 17.97 4.45 -4.11
N SER A 425 19.21 4.87 -3.91
CA SER A 425 20.27 4.01 -3.38
C SER A 425 20.98 4.71 -2.24
N THR A 426 21.10 4.06 -1.07
CA THR A 426 21.95 4.57 0.01
C THR A 426 23.44 4.49 -0.38
N SER A 427 23.79 3.42 -1.09
CA SER A 427 25.15 3.01 -1.41
C SER A 427 25.14 2.05 -2.61
N GLY A 428 25.52 2.59 -3.77
CA GLY A 428 25.50 1.93 -5.06
C GLY A 428 25.20 2.91 -6.19
N GLY A 429 25.88 2.75 -7.34
CA GLY A 429 25.57 3.51 -8.54
C GLY A 429 24.20 3.13 -9.13
N ILE A 430 23.58 4.07 -9.85
CA ILE A 430 22.32 3.84 -10.56
C ILE A 430 22.55 3.98 -12.07
N SER A 431 22.22 2.94 -12.82
CA SER A 431 22.24 2.92 -14.29
C SER A 431 20.82 2.84 -14.83
N THR A 432 20.48 3.74 -15.76
CA THR A 432 19.15 3.83 -16.36
C THR A 432 19.25 3.76 -17.88
N PHE A 433 18.31 3.06 -18.52
CA PHE A 433 18.27 2.84 -19.96
C PHE A 433 16.89 3.19 -20.49
N GLY A 434 16.73 4.38 -21.09
CA GLY A 434 15.48 4.83 -21.72
C GLY A 434 14.20 4.61 -20.90
N ILE A 435 14.13 5.21 -19.71
CA ILE A 435 13.07 4.99 -18.71
C ILE A 435 12.02 6.12 -18.70
N ASN A 436 10.88 5.88 -18.04
CA ASN A 436 9.94 6.94 -17.66
C ASN A 436 9.64 6.84 -16.15
N ALA A 437 10.12 7.80 -15.36
CA ALA A 437 10.01 7.78 -13.91
C ALA A 437 9.40 9.08 -13.34
N GLN A 438 8.38 8.97 -12.51
CA GLN A 438 7.67 10.11 -11.95
C GLN A 438 7.52 9.97 -10.43
N MET A 439 8.02 10.95 -9.68
CA MET A 439 7.80 11.00 -8.23
C MET A 439 6.32 11.07 -7.89
N THR A 440 5.92 10.38 -6.83
CA THR A 440 4.58 10.53 -6.25
C THR A 440 4.48 11.86 -5.49
N PRO A 441 3.26 12.38 -5.22
CA PRO A 441 3.08 13.53 -4.34
C PRO A 441 3.80 13.35 -3.00
N GLY A 442 4.33 14.45 -2.46
CA GLY A 442 5.13 14.46 -1.23
C GLY A 442 6.24 15.51 -1.22
N CYS A 443 6.73 15.92 -2.39
CA CYS A 443 7.57 17.12 -2.53
C CYS A 443 6.73 18.36 -2.21
N GLY A 444 6.58 18.68 -0.92
CA GLY A 444 6.38 20.06 -0.53
C GLY A 444 7.62 20.84 -0.92
N ALA A 445 7.45 22.06 -1.44
CA ALA A 445 8.58 22.92 -1.68
C ALA A 445 9.27 23.24 -0.34
N LEU A 446 10.31 22.47 -0.01
CA LEU A 446 11.40 22.89 0.85
C LEU A 446 12.25 23.91 0.08
N GLY A 447 11.57 24.92 -0.45
CA GLY A 447 12.19 26.19 -0.68
C GLY A 447 12.75 26.65 0.66
N ILE A 448 14.07 26.57 0.78
CA ILE A 448 14.76 27.84 0.93
C ILE A 448 14.10 28.77 -0.07
N ASN A 449 13.34 29.72 0.43
CA ASN A 449 12.98 30.86 -0.37
C ASN A 449 14.30 31.59 -0.67
N ASP A 450 15.02 31.12 -1.70
CA ASP A 450 15.47 32.01 -2.75
C ASP A 450 14.21 32.70 -3.28
N VAL A 451 13.71 33.64 -2.46
CA VAL A 451 13.06 34.80 -3.01
C VAL A 451 14.13 35.37 -3.90
N ILE A 452 13.99 35.15 -5.21
CA ILE A 452 14.64 35.98 -6.22
C ILE A 452 13.96 37.35 -6.08
N LYS A 453 14.24 38.05 -4.97
CA LYS A 453 13.91 39.45 -4.80
C LYS A 453 14.60 40.15 -5.94
N ALA A 454 13.82 40.89 -6.72
CA ALA A 454 14.34 41.61 -7.86
C ALA A 454 15.47 42.52 -7.38
N LYS A 455 16.68 42.24 -7.87
CA LYS A 455 17.88 42.99 -7.48
C LYS A 455 17.71 44.44 -7.89
N ALA A 456 18.02 45.36 -6.97
CA ALA A 456 18.09 46.77 -7.28
C ALA A 456 19.07 47.01 -8.44
N GLN A 457 18.67 47.83 -9.41
CA GLN A 457 19.46 48.09 -10.60
C GLN A 457 20.30 49.36 -10.44
N PHE A 458 21.53 49.31 -10.94
CA PHE A 458 22.52 50.38 -10.85
C PHE A 458 22.95 50.77 -12.26
N TYR A 459 22.49 51.91 -12.76
CA TYR A 459 22.71 52.34 -14.15
C TYR A 459 23.00 53.86 -14.27
N PRO A 460 23.99 54.28 -15.08
CA PRO A 460 24.94 53.43 -15.79
C PRO A 460 25.98 52.81 -14.83
N ASN A 461 26.48 51.62 -15.17
CA ASN A 461 27.61 51.00 -14.49
C ASN A 461 28.47 50.30 -15.55
N PRO A 462 29.61 50.88 -15.98
CA PRO A 462 30.34 51.99 -15.36
C PRO A 462 29.62 53.36 -15.41
N PHE A 463 29.82 54.19 -14.38
CA PHE A 463 29.30 55.56 -14.29
C PHE A 463 30.39 56.62 -14.49
N THR A 464 29.98 57.87 -14.75
CA THR A 464 30.87 59.04 -14.90
C THR A 464 30.50 60.17 -13.93
N SER A 465 29.29 60.71 -13.97
CA SER A 465 28.88 61.86 -13.13
C SER A 465 27.63 61.61 -12.28
N SER A 466 26.86 60.55 -12.58
CA SER A 466 25.70 60.16 -11.81
C SER A 466 25.46 58.65 -11.89
N LEU A 467 24.77 58.12 -10.88
CA LEU A 467 24.37 56.73 -10.75
C LEU A 467 22.89 56.69 -10.37
N ASN A 468 22.05 56.12 -11.25
CA ASN A 468 20.65 55.87 -10.92
C ASN A 468 20.54 54.51 -10.23
N VAL A 469 19.81 54.48 -9.13
CA VAL A 469 19.53 53.29 -8.35
C VAL A 469 18.02 53.06 -8.35
N THR A 470 17.59 52.00 -9.03
CA THR A 470 16.18 51.59 -9.08
C THR A 470 15.96 50.46 -8.09
N LEU A 471 15.16 50.73 -7.06
CA LEU A 471 14.70 49.79 -6.06
C LEU A 471 13.51 49.03 -6.64
N ALA A 472 13.66 47.72 -6.84
CA ALA A 472 12.58 46.87 -7.33
C ALA A 472 11.72 46.37 -6.15
N ASP A 473 12.20 45.37 -5.40
CA ASP A 473 11.50 44.81 -4.22
C ASP A 473 12.05 45.32 -2.87
N PHE A 474 12.87 46.37 -2.89
CA PHE A 474 13.36 47.05 -1.68
C PHE A 474 12.32 48.08 -1.22
N ASP A 475 12.06 48.15 0.09
CA ASP A 475 11.19 49.21 0.63
C ASP A 475 11.78 50.59 0.31
N SER A 476 11.09 51.30 -0.60
CA SER A 476 11.48 52.63 -1.05
C SER A 476 11.31 53.71 0.01
N GLY A 477 10.67 53.44 1.15
CA GLY A 477 10.52 54.42 2.23
C GLY A 477 11.76 54.57 3.12
N SER A 478 12.72 53.64 3.07
CA SER A 478 13.61 53.37 4.20
C SER A 478 14.99 52.77 3.87
N SER A 479 15.31 52.56 2.59
CA SER A 479 16.54 51.87 2.18
C SER A 479 17.81 52.73 2.30
N GLU A 480 18.96 52.12 2.57
CA GLU A 480 20.26 52.79 2.71
C GLU A 480 21.33 52.20 1.77
N LEU A 481 21.96 53.05 0.97
CA LEU A 481 23.10 52.70 0.13
C LEU A 481 24.41 53.20 0.74
N THR A 482 25.36 52.28 0.92
CA THR A 482 26.76 52.59 1.27
C THR A 482 27.68 52.12 0.15
N ILE A 483 28.62 52.98 -0.29
CA ILE A 483 29.66 52.67 -1.28
C ILE A 483 31.03 52.72 -0.60
N TYR A 484 31.87 51.75 -0.91
CA TYR A 484 33.22 51.56 -0.38
C TYR A 484 34.24 51.59 -1.52
N ASN A 485 35.44 52.12 -1.25
CA ASN A 485 36.58 51.95 -2.16
C ASN A 485 37.18 50.54 -2.07
N ALA A 486 38.18 50.25 -2.90
CA ALA A 486 38.86 48.95 -2.91
C ALA A 486 39.62 48.59 -1.61
N LEU A 487 39.81 49.54 -0.69
CA LEU A 487 40.41 49.33 0.64
C LEU A 487 39.34 49.16 1.74
N GLY A 488 38.05 49.12 1.39
CA GLY A 488 36.95 48.97 2.35
C GLY A 488 36.55 50.24 3.08
N MET A 489 37.11 51.41 2.74
CA MET A 489 36.69 52.69 3.33
C MET A 489 35.40 53.18 2.67
N VAL A 490 34.44 53.65 3.48
CA VAL A 490 33.21 54.28 3.00
C VAL A 490 33.54 55.57 2.25
N VAL A 491 33.06 55.70 1.02
CA VAL A 491 33.20 56.90 0.17
C VAL A 491 31.87 57.60 -0.11
N LEU A 492 30.75 56.91 0.06
CA LEU A 492 29.40 57.48 0.01
C LEU A 492 28.49 56.71 0.96
N LYS A 493 27.60 57.42 1.65
CA LYS A 493 26.47 56.84 2.39
C LYS A 493 25.24 57.72 2.19
N THR A 494 24.12 57.16 1.74
CA THR A 494 22.90 57.91 1.47
C THR A 494 21.64 57.06 1.63
N SER A 495 20.53 57.68 2.02
CA SER A 495 19.21 57.04 2.12
C SER A 495 18.45 57.19 0.79
N LEU A 496 17.76 56.14 0.39
CA LEU A 496 16.97 56.06 -0.84
C LEU A 496 15.50 56.01 -0.46
N THR A 497 14.82 57.15 -0.65
CA THR A 497 13.41 57.37 -0.26
C THR A 497 12.44 57.32 -1.45
N GLN A 498 12.91 56.86 -2.62
CA GLN A 498 12.15 56.76 -3.87
C GLN A 498 12.52 55.47 -4.62
N SER A 499 11.57 54.90 -5.35
CA SER A 499 11.75 53.68 -6.15
C SER A 499 12.81 53.81 -7.25
N THR A 500 13.14 55.03 -7.68
CA THR A 500 14.37 55.32 -8.43
C THR A 500 14.98 56.62 -7.92
N THR A 501 16.25 56.57 -7.53
CA THR A 501 17.01 57.73 -7.04
C THR A 501 18.21 57.98 -7.94
N SER A 502 18.39 59.21 -8.42
CA SER A 502 19.60 59.62 -9.13
C SER A 502 20.59 60.24 -8.15
N ILE A 503 21.80 59.67 -8.07
CA ILE A 503 22.85 60.08 -7.14
C ILE A 503 23.96 60.80 -7.93
N PRO A 504 24.28 62.06 -7.64
CA PRO A 504 25.47 62.73 -8.16
C PRO A 504 26.74 62.04 -7.65
N MET A 505 27.65 61.69 -8.57
CA MET A 505 28.87 60.93 -8.26
C MET A 505 30.12 61.76 -8.57
N SER A 506 31.02 61.87 -7.59
CA SER A 506 32.33 62.52 -7.71
C SER A 506 33.43 61.62 -7.15
N LEU A 507 33.56 60.43 -7.74
CA LEU A 507 34.53 59.41 -7.36
C LEU A 507 35.53 59.19 -8.50
N ALA A 508 36.82 59.26 -8.21
CA ALA A 508 37.88 59.03 -9.20
C ALA A 508 37.74 57.69 -9.95
N SER A 509 38.28 57.61 -11.18
CA SER A 509 38.33 56.34 -11.94
C SER A 509 38.84 55.16 -11.11
N GLY A 510 38.05 54.08 -11.06
CA GLY A 510 38.37 52.94 -10.22
C GLY A 510 37.21 51.97 -9.97
N ILE A 511 37.51 50.92 -9.19
CA ILE A 511 36.55 49.92 -8.74
C ILE A 511 36.05 50.27 -7.34
N TYR A 512 34.74 50.24 -7.18
CA TYR A 512 34.04 50.45 -5.92
C TYR A 512 33.13 49.26 -5.62
N TYR A 513 32.83 49.06 -4.35
CA TYR A 513 31.87 48.06 -3.89
C TYR A 513 30.70 48.76 -3.23
N TYR A 514 29.49 48.22 -3.32
CA TYR A 514 28.33 48.76 -2.61
C TYR A 514 27.69 47.73 -1.70
N LYS A 515 26.99 48.25 -0.69
CA LYS A 515 26.01 47.54 0.14
C LYS A 515 24.74 48.39 0.17
N LEU A 516 23.65 47.83 -0.34
CA LEU A 516 22.29 48.35 -0.21
C LEU A 516 21.59 47.55 0.89
N SER A 517 20.93 48.23 1.82
CA SER A 517 20.20 47.62 2.94
C SER A 517 18.77 48.16 2.98
N GLY A 518 17.77 47.29 2.94
CA GLY A 518 16.35 47.66 3.14
C GLY A 518 15.94 47.51 4.61
N ALA A 519 14.91 48.23 5.05
CA ALA A 519 14.45 48.16 6.44
C ALA A 519 13.75 46.83 6.81
N ASP A 520 13.33 46.04 5.81
CA ASP A 520 12.86 44.66 5.99
C ASP A 520 14.01 43.65 6.23
N GLY A 521 15.25 44.14 6.38
CA GLY A 521 16.45 43.32 6.56
C GLY A 521 17.08 42.83 5.26
N THR A 522 16.55 43.23 4.09
CA THR A 522 17.17 42.87 2.80
C THR A 522 18.55 43.47 2.62
N LEU A 523 19.43 42.69 1.99
CA LEU A 523 20.80 43.09 1.69
C LEU A 523 21.14 42.74 0.25
N GLN A 524 21.71 43.69 -0.47
CA GLN A 524 22.33 43.47 -1.77
C GLN A 524 23.71 44.11 -1.79
N SER A 525 24.70 43.41 -2.33
CA SER A 525 26.03 43.94 -2.55
C SER A 525 26.50 43.67 -3.97
N GLY A 526 27.52 44.40 -4.40
CA GLY A 526 28.09 44.22 -5.73
C GLY A 526 29.16 45.25 -6.05
N LYS A 527 29.52 45.32 -7.34
CA LYS A 527 30.62 46.14 -7.87
C LYS A 527 30.09 47.29 -8.72
N LEU A 528 30.66 48.48 -8.51
CA LEU A 528 30.50 49.65 -9.35
C LEU A 528 31.85 50.03 -9.96
N ILE A 529 31.83 50.68 -11.12
CA ILE A 529 33.03 51.16 -11.81
C ILE A 529 32.86 52.64 -12.11
N SER A 530 33.76 53.49 -11.61
CA SER A 530 33.84 54.89 -12.01
C SER A 530 34.77 55.06 -13.20
N ARG A 531 34.42 55.99 -14.11
CA ARG A 531 35.22 56.43 -15.26
C ARG A 531 35.43 57.96 -15.28
N GLN A 532 35.54 58.61 -14.11
CA GLN A 532 35.94 60.02 -14.00
C GLN A 532 37.42 60.24 -14.33
#